data_AF-A0A6S7EK66-F1
#
_entry.id   AF-A0A6S7EK66-F1
#
_cell.length_a   1.000
_cell.length_b   1.000
_cell.length_c   1.000
_cell.angle_alpha   90.00
_cell.angle_beta   90.00
_cell.angle_gamma   90.00
#
_symmetry.space_group_name_H-M   'P 1'
#
loop_
_entity.id
_entity.type
_entity.pdbx_description
1 polymer ?
#
loop_
_entity_poly.entity_id
_entity_poly.type
_entity_poly.pdbx_seq_one_letter_code
_entity_poly.pdbx_strand_id
1 'polypeptide(L)'
;MLARLAPAAALLTLLAACSSMSEVTSVGKDTYTVTYSSGTQLLTWVELKNQTLQRADQYCQGIGRKLQKPKVTSNHATGLGSKRATVTFECGVIDPPKDTAS
;
A
#
# COMPACT_ATOMS: atom_id res chain seq x y z
N MET A 1 26.51 -29.70 22.22
CA MET A 1 26.80 -28.36 21.63
C MET A 1 25.71 -27.85 20.67
N LEU A 2 24.87 -28.70 20.07
CA LEU A 2 23.80 -28.26 19.14
C LEU A 2 22.66 -27.46 19.80
N ALA A 3 22.38 -27.67 21.09
CA ALA A 3 21.28 -26.98 21.80
C ALA A 3 21.50 -25.46 22.01
N ARG A 4 22.73 -24.95 21.83
CA ARG A 4 23.07 -23.52 21.97
C ARG A 4 22.81 -22.71 20.70
N LEU A 5 22.62 -23.37 19.55
CA LEU A 5 22.38 -22.73 18.24
C LEU A 5 20.88 -22.59 17.90
N ALA A 6 20.00 -23.26 18.66
CA ALA A 6 18.56 -23.18 18.49
C ALA A 6 17.98 -21.74 18.58
N PRO A 7 18.37 -20.87 19.53
CA PRO A 7 17.84 -19.50 19.58
C PRO A 7 18.33 -18.63 18.41
N ALA A 8 19.53 -18.90 17.86
CA ALA A 8 20.06 -18.17 16.71
C ALA A 8 19.31 -18.51 15.41
N ALA A 9 18.91 -19.77 15.23
CA ALA A 9 18.08 -20.19 14.10
C ALA A 9 16.67 -19.61 14.14
N ALA A 10 16.09 -19.44 15.33
CA ALA A 10 14.77 -18.82 15.51
C ALA A 10 14.76 -17.31 15.17
N LEU A 11 15.88 -16.60 15.34
CA LEU A 11 16.03 -15.20 14.94
C LEU A 11 16.17 -15.01 13.42
N LEU A 12 16.73 -16.00 12.71
CA LEU A 12 16.90 -15.94 11.26
C LEU A 12 15.58 -16.10 10.49
N THR A 13 14.58 -16.80 11.03
CA THR A 13 13.25 -16.90 10.41
C THR A 13 12.43 -15.61 10.51
N LEU A 14 12.74 -14.75 11.49
CA LEU A 14 12.12 -13.42 11.65
C LEU A 14 12.66 -12.38 10.65
N LEU A 15 13.80 -12.65 9.99
CA LEU A 15 14.42 -11.75 9.00
C LEU A 15 13.93 -11.99 7.56
N ALA A 16 12.89 -12.78 7.35
CA ALA A 16 12.26 -12.89 6.03
C ALA A 16 11.61 -11.54 5.66
N ALA A 17 12.16 -10.88 4.64
CA ALA A 17 11.77 -9.55 4.18
C ALA A 17 10.25 -9.41 3.97
N CYS A 18 9.58 -8.93 5.00
CA CYS A 18 8.16 -8.66 4.98
C CYS A 18 7.85 -7.59 3.93
N SER A 19 6.67 -7.66 3.33
CA SER A 19 6.17 -6.53 2.59
C SER A 19 6.00 -5.33 3.53
N SER A 20 6.03 -4.13 2.96
CA SER A 20 6.01 -2.90 3.75
C SER A 20 5.09 -1.88 3.11
N MET A 21 4.04 -1.50 3.83
CA MET A 21 3.19 -0.36 3.49
C MET A 21 3.79 0.89 4.14
N SER A 22 3.98 1.95 3.38
CA SER A 22 4.41 3.23 3.94
C SER A 22 3.29 3.87 4.76
N GLU A 23 3.66 4.84 5.60
CA GLU A 23 2.69 5.80 6.10
C GLU A 23 2.09 6.62 4.96
N VAL A 24 0.91 7.18 5.20
CA VAL A 24 0.29 8.13 4.28
C VAL A 24 0.89 9.49 4.57
N THR A 25 1.45 10.12 3.53
CA THR A 25 2.10 11.43 3.67
C THR A 25 1.40 12.47 2.82
N SER A 26 1.25 13.69 3.33
CA SER A 26 0.70 14.81 2.55
C SER A 26 1.78 15.35 1.61
N VAL A 27 1.41 15.54 0.34
CA VAL A 27 2.29 16.06 -0.71
C VAL A 27 1.74 17.35 -1.35
N GLY A 28 0.63 17.86 -0.83
CA GLY A 28 -0.05 19.06 -1.30
C GLY A 28 -1.40 19.24 -0.62
N LYS A 29 -2.13 20.28 -1.02
CA LYS A 29 -3.48 20.55 -0.49
C LYS A 29 -4.40 19.37 -0.78
N ASP A 30 -4.93 18.76 0.27
CA ASP A 30 -5.83 17.60 0.21
C ASP A 30 -5.26 16.39 -0.58
N THR A 31 -3.96 16.40 -0.88
CA THR A 31 -3.28 15.42 -1.72
C THR A 31 -2.29 14.63 -0.88
N TYR A 32 -2.34 13.31 -1.03
CA TYR A 32 -1.60 12.36 -0.22
C TYR A 32 -0.93 11.32 -1.09
N THR A 33 0.10 10.67 -0.55
CA THR A 33 0.74 9.53 -1.20
C THR A 33 0.94 8.38 -0.23
N VAL A 34 0.83 7.16 -0.74
CA VAL A 34 1.13 5.93 -0.03
C VAL A 34 1.77 4.93 -0.98
N THR A 35 2.77 4.20 -0.50
CA THR A 35 3.51 3.22 -1.29
C THR A 35 3.47 1.85 -0.62
N TYR A 36 3.28 0.83 -1.43
CA TYR A 36 3.41 -0.55 -0.99
C TYR A 36 4.56 -1.24 -1.72
N SER A 37 5.47 -1.85 -0.96
CA SER A 37 6.55 -2.69 -1.46
C SER A 37 6.30 -4.14 -1.10
N SER A 38 6.32 -5.04 -2.09
CA SER A 38 6.04 -6.46 -1.86
C SER A 38 7.11 -7.15 -1.02
N GLY A 39 8.28 -6.54 -0.82
CA GLY A 39 9.41 -7.21 -0.19
C GLY A 39 9.75 -8.49 -0.96
N THR A 40 9.88 -9.61 -0.27
CA THR A 40 10.02 -10.96 -0.88
C THR A 40 8.68 -11.66 -1.12
N GLN A 41 7.53 -11.04 -0.82
CA GLN A 41 6.23 -11.65 -1.08
C GLN A 41 5.95 -11.75 -2.59
N LEU A 42 5.40 -12.89 -3.00
CA LEU A 42 4.97 -13.16 -4.37
C LEU A 42 3.57 -12.55 -4.64
N LEU A 43 3.49 -11.22 -4.62
CA LEU A 43 2.26 -10.51 -4.99
C LEU A 43 2.21 -10.28 -6.51
N THR A 44 1.02 -10.37 -7.11
CA THR A 44 0.82 -9.89 -8.47
C THR A 44 0.75 -8.36 -8.49
N TRP A 45 0.89 -7.77 -9.68
CA TRP A 45 0.67 -6.33 -9.86
C TRP A 45 -0.74 -5.87 -9.48
N VAL A 46 -1.72 -6.76 -9.67
CA VAL A 46 -3.12 -6.45 -9.36
C VAL A 46 -3.35 -6.44 -7.85
N GLU A 47 -2.86 -7.44 -7.11
CA GLU A 47 -2.93 -7.43 -5.63
C GLU A 47 -2.23 -6.20 -5.06
N LEU A 48 -1.01 -5.92 -5.52
CA LEU A 48 -0.21 -4.81 -5.01
C LEU A 48 -0.96 -3.48 -5.18
N LYS A 49 -1.47 -3.22 -6.40
CA LYS A 49 -2.28 -2.04 -6.71
C LYS A 49 -3.53 -1.96 -5.83
N ASN A 50 -4.28 -3.04 -5.73
CA ASN A 50 -5.55 -3.05 -5.00
C ASN A 50 -5.33 -2.79 -3.50
N GLN A 51 -4.29 -3.39 -2.90
CA GLN A 51 -3.96 -3.14 -1.50
C GLN A 51 -3.51 -1.70 -1.26
N THR A 52 -2.71 -1.11 -2.16
CA THR A 52 -2.32 0.30 -2.04
C THR A 52 -3.52 1.24 -2.20
N LEU A 53 -4.44 0.96 -3.13
CA LEU A 53 -5.68 1.73 -3.29
C LEU A 53 -6.59 1.62 -2.08
N GLN A 54 -6.73 0.42 -1.51
CA GLN A 54 -7.51 0.20 -0.30
C GLN A 54 -6.94 0.99 0.88
N ARG A 55 -5.62 1.04 1.03
CA ARG A 55 -4.99 1.83 2.09
C ARG A 55 -5.24 3.34 1.94
N ALA A 56 -5.26 3.84 0.70
CA ALA A 56 -5.61 5.22 0.40
C ALA A 56 -7.08 5.53 0.72
N ASP A 57 -8.00 4.63 0.36
CA ASP A 57 -9.43 4.74 0.68
C ASP A 57 -9.68 4.74 2.20
N GLN A 58 -9.08 3.80 2.92
CA GLN A 58 -9.15 3.73 4.38
C GLN A 58 -8.65 5.01 5.05
N TYR A 59 -7.61 5.65 4.51
CA TYR A 59 -7.13 6.93 5.02
C TYR A 59 -8.18 8.03 4.86
N CYS A 60 -8.76 8.19 3.66
CA CYS A 60 -9.79 9.20 3.44
C CYS A 60 -11.02 8.94 4.32
N GLN A 61 -11.46 7.67 4.43
CA GLN A 61 -12.58 7.31 5.31
C GLN A 61 -12.28 7.63 6.78
N GLY A 62 -11.06 7.38 7.24
CA GLY A 62 -10.62 7.70 8.60
C GLY A 62 -10.68 9.19 8.94
N ILE A 63 -10.66 10.07 7.93
CA ILE A 63 -10.83 11.52 8.10
C ILE A 63 -12.21 12.03 7.62
N GLY A 64 -13.19 11.14 7.45
CA GLY A 64 -14.56 11.49 7.07
C GLY A 64 -14.70 11.99 5.62
N ARG A 65 -13.81 11.57 4.73
CA ARG A 65 -13.73 11.98 3.32
C ARG A 65 -13.75 10.78 2.38
N LYS A 66 -13.92 11.05 1.08
CA LYS A 66 -13.90 10.03 0.03
C LYS A 66 -12.59 10.07 -0.75
N LEU A 67 -12.08 8.90 -1.12
CA LEU A 67 -10.98 8.79 -2.08
C LEU A 67 -11.38 9.40 -3.43
N GLN A 68 -10.56 10.34 -3.93
CA GLN A 68 -10.75 11.00 -5.21
C GLN A 68 -9.46 10.97 -6.02
N LYS A 69 -9.63 10.91 -7.35
CA LYS A 69 -8.55 10.99 -8.35
C LYS A 69 -7.29 10.14 -8.04
N PRO A 70 -7.43 8.85 -7.69
CA PRO A 70 -6.26 8.03 -7.39
C PRO A 70 -5.41 7.83 -8.66
N LYS A 71 -4.14 8.22 -8.60
CA LYS A 71 -3.13 7.96 -9.61
C LYS A 71 -2.18 6.88 -9.11
N VAL A 72 -2.17 5.74 -9.78
CA VAL A 72 -1.28 4.62 -9.48
C VAL A 72 -0.03 4.70 -10.36
N THR A 73 1.15 4.59 -9.76
CA THR A 73 2.42 4.35 -10.45
C THR A 73 3.08 3.09 -9.92
N SER A 74 3.95 2.47 -10.71
CA SER A 74 4.64 1.24 -10.32
C SER A 74 6.10 1.28 -10.74
N ASN A 75 6.96 0.47 -10.09
CA ASN A 75 8.36 0.35 -10.50
C ASN A 75 8.59 -0.65 -11.65
N HIS A 76 7.53 -1.29 -12.18
CA HIS A 76 7.60 -2.27 -13.28
C HIS A 76 8.61 -3.42 -13.09
N ALA A 77 8.95 -3.78 -11.85
CA ALA A 77 9.83 -4.90 -11.54
C ALA A 77 9.34 -6.24 -12.12
N THR A 78 10.26 -7.00 -12.70
CA THR A 78 10.03 -8.36 -13.24
C THR A 78 10.94 -9.37 -12.54
N GLY A 79 10.66 -10.67 -12.71
CA GLY A 79 11.44 -11.73 -12.08
C GLY A 79 11.40 -11.68 -10.55
N LEU A 80 12.59 -11.76 -9.92
CA LEU A 80 12.78 -11.71 -8.46
C LEU A 80 12.81 -10.28 -7.89
N GLY A 81 12.62 -9.25 -8.72
CA GLY A 81 12.57 -7.86 -8.27
C GLY A 81 11.34 -7.58 -7.40
N SER A 82 11.54 -6.87 -6.29
CA SER A 82 10.44 -6.45 -5.42
C SER A 82 9.54 -5.46 -6.15
N LYS A 83 8.25 -5.78 -6.23
CA LYS A 83 7.24 -4.93 -6.88
C LYS A 83 6.84 -3.80 -5.94
N ARG A 84 6.71 -2.60 -6.48
CA ARG A 84 6.27 -1.40 -5.76
C ARG A 84 5.15 -0.70 -6.50
N ALA A 85 4.10 -0.34 -5.77
CA ALA A 85 3.02 0.51 -6.26
C ALA A 85 2.87 1.72 -5.34
N THR A 86 2.84 2.89 -5.94
CA THR A 86 2.60 4.16 -5.25
C THR A 86 1.26 4.69 -5.73
N VAL A 87 0.41 5.09 -4.79
CA VAL A 87 -0.85 5.78 -5.07
C VAL A 87 -0.71 7.20 -4.58
N THR A 88 -0.85 8.16 -5.48
CA THR A 88 -1.07 9.57 -5.15
C THR A 88 -2.55 9.86 -5.32
N PHE A 89 -3.19 10.46 -4.32
CA PHE A 89 -4.63 10.58 -4.27
C PHE A 89 -5.09 11.84 -3.55
N GLU A 90 -6.34 12.23 -3.77
CA GLU A 90 -7.00 13.31 -3.04
C GLU A 90 -8.04 12.73 -2.07
N CYS A 91 -8.27 13.41 -0.94
CA CYS A 91 -9.42 13.14 -0.08
C CYS A 91 -10.41 14.30 -0.16
N GLY A 92 -11.52 14.09 -0.87
CA GLY A 92 -12.56 15.09 -1.08
C GLY A 92 -13.83 14.83 -0.28
N VAL A 93 -14.79 15.74 -0.39
CA VAL A 93 -16.11 15.58 0.24
C VAL A 93 -16.85 14.36 -0.31
N ILE A 94 -17.66 13.73 0.54
CA ILE A 94 -18.56 12.67 0.13
C ILE A 94 -19.75 13.35 -0.55
N ASP A 95 -19.70 13.48 -1.88
CA ASP A 95 -20.85 14.00 -2.62
C ASP A 95 -22.03 13.03 -2.48
N PRO A 96 -23.27 13.53 -2.26
CA PRO A 96 -24.45 12.69 -2.36
C PRO A 96 -24.53 12.09 -3.77
N PRO A 97 -25.10 10.88 -3.93
CA PRO A 97 -25.28 10.27 -5.24
C PRO A 97 -25.97 11.27 -6.17
N LYS A 98 -25.41 11.49 -7.37
CA LYS A 98 -26.09 12.29 -8.39
C LYS A 98 -27.33 11.52 -8.81
N ASP A 99 -28.50 11.97 -8.36
CA ASP A 99 -29.78 11.48 -8.86
C ASP A 99 -29.74 11.57 -10.39
N THR A 100 -29.83 10.41 -11.03
CA THR A 100 -29.88 10.32 -12.49
C THR A 100 -31.28 10.75 -12.89
N ALA A 101 -31.49 12.05 -13.02
CA ALA A 101 -32.70 12.61 -13.61
C ALA A 101 -32.68 12.32 -15.12
N SER A 102 -33.56 11.41 -15.56
CA SER A 102 -34.11 11.35 -16.92
C SER A 102 -35.47 10.68 -16.86
#